data_AF-A0AAW4DLT0-F1
#
_entry.id   AF-A0AAW4DLT0-F1
#
_cell.length_a   1.000
_cell.length_b   1.000
_cell.length_c   1.000
_cell.angle_alpha   90.00
_cell.angle_beta   90.00
_cell.angle_gamma   90.00
#
_symmetry.space_group_name_H-M   'P 1'
#
loop_
_entity.id
_entity.type
_entity.pdbx_description
1 polymer ?
#
loop_
_entity_poly.entity_id
_entity_poly.type
_entity_poly.pdbx_seq_one_letter_code
_entity_poly.pdbx_strand_id
1 'polypeptide(L)' 'MFQLGVHAIISIIIYLIAIGLSFKAVKAIQLDKIIRKGHVFETQLLYLFIAIGLGFLVGNFVITFIDTSMQLSNLF' A
#
# COMPACT_ATOMS: atom_id res chain seq x y z
N MET A 1 26.34 -3.40 -3.13
CA MET A 1 25.60 -4.05 -2.01
C MET A 1 24.94 -3.04 -1.08
N PHE A 2 25.65 -1.99 -0.63
CA PHE A 2 25.08 -0.96 0.25
C PHE A 2 23.86 -0.23 -0.34
N GLN A 3 23.92 0.20 -1.61
CA GLN A 3 22.81 0.88 -2.29
C GLN A 3 21.54 0.03 -2.40
N LEU A 4 21.68 -1.29 -2.59
CA LEU A 4 20.55 -2.23 -2.60
C LEU A 4 19.89 -2.34 -1.22
N GLY A 5 20.70 -2.32 -0.14
CA GLY A 5 20.21 -2.30 1.23
C GLY A 5 19.46 -1.02 1.57
N VAL A 6 19.99 0.14 1.17
CA VAL A 6 19.33 1.44 1.37
C VAL A 6 18.00 1.49 0.61
N HIS A 7 17.99 1.06 -0.66
CA HIS A 7 16.76 0.99 -1.45
C HIS A 7 15.73 0.06 -0.80
N ALA A 8 16.12 -1.12 -0.31
CA ALA A 8 15.21 -2.03 0.39
C ALA A 8 14.61 -1.41 1.67
N ILE A 9 15.40 -0.69 2.46
CA ILE A 9 14.91 0.00 3.67
C ILE A 9 13.90 1.09 3.30
N ILE A 10 14.19 1.91 2.29
CA ILE A 10 13.28 2.95 1.80
C ILE A 10 11.97 2.32 1.32
N SER A 11 12.05 1.26 0.53
CA SER A 11 10.88 0.53 0.03
C SER A 11 10.02 -0.03 1.16
N ILE A 12 10.62 -0.63 2.19
CA ILE A 12 9.88 -1.12 3.37
C ILE A 12 9.14 0.03 4.08
N ILE A 13 9.80 1.17 4.28
CA ILE A 13 9.18 2.34 4.91
C ILE A 13 7.99 2.84 4.07
N ILE A 14 8.16 2.94 2.75
CA ILE A 14 7.09 3.35 1.84
C ILE A 14 5.90 2.39 1.93
N TYR A 15 6.15 1.07 1.89
CA TYR A 15 5.08 0.08 2.04
C TYR A 15 4.36 0.17 3.37
N LEU A 16 5.08 0.34 4.49
CA LEU A 16 4.47 0.48 5.81
C LEU A 16 3.58 1.72 5.91
N ILE A 17 4.05 2.86 5.39
CA ILE A 17 3.26 4.10 5.35
C ILE A 17 2.04 3.92 4.43
N ALA A 18 2.24 3.37 3.23
CA ALA A 18 1.16 3.17 2.26
C ALA A 18 0.08 2.24 2.82
N ILE A 19 0.45 1.11 3.43
CA ILE A 19 -0.46 0.19 4.09
C ILE A 19 -1.20 0.90 5.23
N GLY A 20 -0.49 1.63 6.10
CA GLY A 20 -1.11 2.39 7.19
C GLY A 20 -2.14 3.42 6.71
N LEU A 21 -1.87 4.11 5.60
CA LEU A 21 -2.82 5.04 4.96
C LEU A 21 -4.00 4.29 4.32
N SER A 22 -3.76 3.15 3.70
CA SER A 22 -4.82 2.28 3.15
C SER A 22 -5.77 1.77 4.23
N PHE A 23 -5.25 1.43 5.41
CA PHE A 23 -6.07 1.10 6.58
C PHE A 23 -6.95 2.25 7.06
N LYS A 24 -6.67 3.51 6.71
CA LYS A 24 -7.58 4.63 6.96
C LYS A 24 -8.54 4.85 5.79
N ALA A 25 -8.05 4.74 4.57
CA ALA A 25 -8.83 4.93 3.36
C ALA A 25 -9.97 3.90 3.22
N VAL A 26 -9.68 2.61 3.43
CA VAL A 26 -10.66 1.53 3.31
C VAL A 26 -11.76 1.67 4.39
N LYS A 27 -11.43 2.24 5.55
CA LYS A 27 -12.38 2.50 6.66
C LYS A 27 -13.48 3.47 6.24
N ALA A 28 -13.18 4.41 5.34
CA ALA A 28 -14.15 5.35 4.82
C ALA A 28 -15.23 4.68 3.94
N ILE A 29 -14.94 3.50 3.37
CA ILE A 29 -15.85 2.75 2.48
C ILE A 29 -17.04 2.14 3.27
N GLN A 30 -16.92 1.98 4.60
CA GLN A 30 -17.97 1.41 5.46
C GLN A 30 -18.49 0.07 4.92
N LEU A 31 -17.57 -0.89 4.71
CA LEU A 31 -17.87 -2.24 4.19
C LEU A 31 -18.97 -2.97 5.01
N ASP A 32 -19.09 -2.63 6.29
CA ASP A 32 -20.15 -3.08 7.20
C ASP A 32 -21.56 -2.71 6.75
N LYS A 33 -21.73 -1.63 5.98
CA LYS A 33 -23.02 -1.25 5.39
C LYS A 33 -23.32 -1.98 4.08
N ILE A 34 -22.28 -2.47 3.41
CA ILE A 34 -22.40 -3.16 2.12
C ILE A 34 -22.69 -4.66 2.34
N ILE A 35 -22.08 -5.26 3.37
CA ILE A 35 -22.20 -6.70 3.64
C ILE A 35 -23.42 -7.00 4.54
N ARG A 36 -24.15 -8.06 4.22
CA ARG A 36 -25.34 -8.50 4.99
C ARG A 36 -24.97 -8.80 6.45
N LYS A 37 -25.82 -8.33 7.36
CA LYS A 37 -25.74 -8.57 8.81
C LYS A 37 -25.57 -10.08 9.09
N GLY A 38 -24.53 -10.44 9.84
CA GLY A 38 -24.20 -11.82 10.20
C GLY A 38 -22.75 -12.24 9.89
N HIS A 39 -22.08 -11.56 8.96
CA HIS A 39 -20.74 -11.94 8.47
C HIS A 39 -19.65 -10.95 8.95
N VAL A 40 -19.61 -10.66 10.24
CA VAL A 40 -18.69 -9.66 10.82
C VAL A 40 -17.22 -10.08 10.61
N PHE A 41 -16.92 -11.36 10.79
CA PHE A 41 -15.56 -11.87 10.62
C PHE A 41 -15.07 -11.78 9.16
N GLU A 42 -15.91 -12.20 8.20
CA GLU A 42 -15.59 -12.12 6.77
C GLU A 42 -15.40 -10.67 6.32
N THR A 43 -16.23 -9.75 6.84
CA THR A 43 -16.10 -8.32 6.57
C THR A 43 -14.76 -7.77 7.07
N GLN A 44 -14.34 -8.15 8.28
CA GLN A 44 -13.05 -7.74 8.84
C GLN A 44 -11.86 -8.34 8.09
N LEU A 45 -11.96 -9.59 7.66
CA LEU A 45 -10.92 -10.24 6.86
C LEU A 45 -10.80 -9.60 5.48
N LEU A 46 -11.93 -9.31 4.82
CA LEU A 46 -11.96 -8.59 3.54
C LEU A 46 -11.37 -7.19 3.70
N TYR A 47 -11.73 -6.49 4.76
CA TYR A 47 -11.16 -5.18 5.10
C TYR A 47 -9.64 -5.23 5.19
N LEU A 48 -9.10 -6.22 5.90
CA LEU A 48 -7.67 -6.42 6.07
C LEU A 48 -6.97 -6.65 4.72
N PHE A 49 -7.53 -7.54 3.89
CA PHE A 49 -6.97 -7.85 2.59
C PHE A 49 -7.01 -6.68 1.62
N ILE A 50 -8.12 -5.93 1.58
CA ILE A 50 -8.22 -4.72 0.75
C ILE A 50 -7.20 -3.67 1.23
N ALA A 51 -7.06 -3.45 2.53
CA ALA A 51 -6.11 -2.48 3.06
C ALA A 51 -4.66 -2.83 2.71
N ILE A 52 -4.27 -4.10 2.88
CA ILE A 52 -2.92 -4.57 2.53
C ILE A 52 -2.70 -4.49 1.01
N GLY A 53 -3.64 -5.00 0.21
CA GLY A 53 -3.54 -4.98 -1.25
C GLY A 53 -3.45 -3.57 -1.82
N LEU A 54 -4.32 -2.66 -1.35
CA LEU A 54 -4.30 -1.26 -1.77
C LEU A 54 -3.01 -0.57 -1.31
N GLY A 55 -2.56 -0.83 -0.08
CA GLY A 55 -1.27 -0.32 0.42
C GLY A 55 -0.08 -0.80 -0.38
N PHE A 56 -0.06 -2.07 -0.77
CA PHE A 56 0.98 -2.61 -1.63
C PHE A 56 0.95 -1.97 -3.01
N LEU A 57 -0.22 -1.83 -3.64
CA LEU A 57 -0.35 -1.20 -4.97
C LEU A 57 0.12 0.26 -4.94
N VAL A 58 -0.31 1.03 -3.94
CA VAL A 58 0.11 2.44 -3.78
C VAL A 58 1.60 2.53 -3.46
N GLY A 59 2.12 1.69 -2.57
CA GLY A 59 3.55 1.65 -2.25
C GLY A 59 4.41 1.31 -3.46
N ASN A 60 4.01 0.30 -4.23
CA ASN A 60 4.71 -0.09 -5.46
C ASN A 60 4.67 1.01 -6.52
N PHE A 61 3.52 1.71 -6.66
CA PHE A 61 3.42 2.88 -7.52
C PHE A 61 4.43 3.96 -7.12
N VAL A 62 4.52 4.31 -5.84
CA VAL A 62 5.46 5.34 -5.36
C VAL A 62 6.91 4.95 -5.60
N ILE A 63 7.30 3.70 -5.29
CA ILE A 63 8.65 3.19 -5.53
C ILE A 63 8.99 3.26 -7.02
N THR A 64 8.12 2.70 -7.88
CA THR A 64 8.31 2.71 -9.33
C THR A 64 8.41 4.12 -9.88
N PHE A 65 7.62 5.06 -9.35
CA PHE A 65 7.66 6.47 -9.75
C PHE A 65 9.00 7.13 -9.40
N ILE A 66 9.53 6.88 -8.20
CA ILE A 66 10.85 7.37 -7.79
C ILE A 66 11.94 6.79 -8.69
N ASP A 67 11.96 5.47 -8.88
CA ASP A 67 12.97 4.79 -9.68
C ASP A 67 12.95 5.26 -11.14
N THR A 68 11.75 5.41 -11.70
CA THR A 68 11.57 5.90 -13.07
C THR A 68 12.02 7.36 -13.19
N SER A 69 11.74 8.19 -12.19
CA SER A 69 12.20 9.59 -12.16
C SER A 69 13.72 9.70 -12.08
N MET A 70 14.37 8.83 -11.31
CA MET A 70 15.83 8.74 -11.25
C MET A 70 16.43 8.29 -12.59
N GLN A 71 15.78 7.34 -13.28
CA GLN A 71 16.21 6.92 -14.62
C GLN A 71 16.05 8.05 -15.65
N LEU A 72 14.99 8.84 -15.55
CA LEU A 72 14.79 10.02 -16.42
C LEU A 72 15.89 11.06 -16.23
N SER A 73 16.42 11.21 -15.02
CA SER A 73 17.57 12.09 -14.78
C SER A 73 18.84 11.62 -15.50
N ASN A 74 18.95 10.36 -15.91
CA ASN A 74 20.10 9.86 -16.67
C ASN A 74 20.02 10.16 -18.17
N LEU A 75 18.91 10.74 -18.66
CA LEU A 75 18.74 11.14 -20.07
C LEU A 75 19.35 12.52 -20.38
N PHE A 76 19.70 13.31 -19.37
CA PHE A 76 20.31 14.64 -19.48
C PHE A 76 21.65 14.68 -18.73
#